data_AF-A0A0Q6LH29-F1
#
_entry.id   AF-A0A0Q6LH29-F1
#
_cell.length_a   1.000
_cell.length_b   1.000
_cell.length_c   1.000
_cell.angle_alpha   90.00
_cell.angle_beta   90.00
_cell.angle_gamma   90.00
#
_symmetry.space_group_name_H-M   'P 1'
#
loop_
_entity.id
_entity.type
_entity.pdbx_description
1 polymer ?
#
loop_
_entity_poly.entity_id
_entity_poly.type
_entity_poly.pdbx_seq_one_letter_code
_entity_poly.pdbx_strand_id
1 'polypeptide(L)'
;MNARFPAIAPDILKLFAARGADAVDVPVLQPADPFLDMAGEDLRRRIFLTESETGASLCLRPEFTIPVCLDHIHTQSGTPRRYSYLGEVFRQRREGGNEFFQAGVEDLGDKDIAAADARSVADAHALLSLCLPGRDLTVTLGDQAIFEAVLAALGLPRGWRMRLARAFGSAEQLASALEDLAAPTRGSALAEPVASLVADGDHDALAAHIAQGMEQAGLSPSAGRTPNDIARRLIEKAELRSVRLSSDAFEALERFLAIHVSLDQAPAALSEFAAGAGLTLGAALDNFAARAEAVAGHGLAAGSVRYDAAFGRPLDYYTGLVFEISGPDADRPLAGGGRYDRLLTLLGAGKPIPGVGFSVWLDRIEALREAR
;
A
#
# COMPACT_ATOMS: atom_id res chain seq x y z
N MET A 1 20.21 -24.53 14.84
CA MET A 1 19.53 -23.22 14.71
C MET A 1 20.28 -22.23 15.58
N ASN A 2 20.75 -21.12 15.00
CA ASN A 2 21.47 -20.08 15.72
C ASN A 2 20.59 -19.47 16.83
N ALA A 3 21.20 -19.07 17.94
CA ALA A 3 20.57 -18.53 19.15
C ALA A 3 19.79 -17.21 18.99
N ARG A 4 19.54 -16.75 17.76
CA ARG A 4 18.86 -15.49 17.44
C ARG A 4 17.40 -15.62 17.02
N PHE A 5 16.96 -16.79 16.54
CA PHE A 5 15.58 -16.92 16.06
C PHE A 5 14.59 -17.02 17.24
N PRO A 6 13.38 -16.45 17.09
CA PRO A 6 12.25 -16.71 17.99
C PRO A 6 12.05 -18.19 18.26
N ALA A 7 11.69 -18.56 19.49
CA ALA A 7 11.48 -19.96 19.87
C ALA A 7 10.40 -20.66 19.02
N ILE A 8 9.46 -19.90 18.46
CA ILE A 8 8.37 -20.38 17.61
C ILE A 8 8.78 -20.62 16.14
N ALA A 9 9.99 -20.21 15.75
CA ALA A 9 10.45 -20.28 14.36
C ALA A 9 10.36 -21.68 13.73
N PRO A 10 10.71 -22.80 14.42
CA PRO A 10 10.59 -24.14 13.83
C PRO A 10 9.15 -24.48 13.41
N ASP A 11 8.16 -24.03 14.17
CA ASP A 11 6.75 -24.35 13.89
C ASP A 11 6.18 -23.46 12.79
N ILE A 12 6.63 -22.20 12.70
CA ILE A 12 6.34 -21.31 11.56
C ILE A 12 6.89 -21.91 10.26
N LEU A 13 8.14 -22.37 10.25
CA LEU A 13 8.75 -22.96 9.06
C LEU A 13 8.03 -24.25 8.62
N LYS A 14 7.60 -25.10 9.56
CA LYS A 14 6.77 -26.27 9.26
C LYS A 14 5.42 -25.87 8.66
N LEU A 15 4.77 -24.83 9.19
CA LEU A 15 3.52 -24.32 8.65
C LEU A 15 3.70 -23.86 7.20
N PHE A 16 4.72 -23.06 6.90
CA PHE A 16 4.99 -22.61 5.52
C PHE A 16 5.28 -23.76 4.56
N ALA A 17 6.07 -24.75 4.98
CA ALA A 17 6.32 -25.95 4.18
C ALA A 17 5.02 -26.73 3.89
N ALA A 18 4.13 -26.88 4.88
CA ALA A 18 2.82 -27.52 4.69
C ALA A 18 1.88 -26.74 3.76
N ARG A 19 2.13 -25.43 3.57
CA ARG A 19 1.41 -24.57 2.62
C ARG A 19 2.08 -24.52 1.24
N GLY A 20 3.18 -25.24 1.02
CA GLY A 20 3.89 -25.25 -0.26
C GLY A 20 4.56 -23.92 -0.61
N ALA A 21 5.02 -23.16 0.40
CA ALA A 21 5.80 -21.94 0.19
C ALA A 21 7.29 -22.24 0.39
N ASP A 22 8.09 -22.02 -0.66
CA ASP A 22 9.53 -22.27 -0.66
C ASP A 22 10.25 -21.26 0.24
N ALA A 23 11.06 -21.72 1.18
CA ALA A 23 11.86 -20.81 2.00
C ALA A 23 12.89 -20.07 1.13
N VAL A 24 12.94 -18.74 1.26
CA VAL A 24 13.92 -17.88 0.56
C VAL A 24 14.84 -17.20 1.57
N ASP A 25 16.12 -17.12 1.21
CA ASP A 25 17.12 -16.36 1.95
C ASP A 25 17.55 -15.16 1.11
N VAL A 26 17.12 -13.97 1.52
CA VAL A 26 17.47 -12.70 0.88
C VAL A 26 18.50 -11.97 1.74
N PRO A 27 19.47 -11.22 1.16
CA PRO A 27 20.45 -10.49 1.94
C PRO A 27 19.84 -9.42 2.87
N VAL A 28 20.53 -9.08 3.96
CA VAL A 28 20.13 -7.96 4.84
C VAL A 28 20.42 -6.61 4.17
N LEU A 29 21.59 -6.46 3.55
CA LEU A 29 21.93 -5.26 2.79
C LEU A 29 21.27 -5.31 1.42
N GLN A 30 20.57 -4.24 1.07
CA GLN A 30 19.80 -4.11 -0.17
C GLN A 30 20.12 -2.76 -0.85
N PRO A 31 19.94 -2.64 -2.18
CA PRO A 31 19.91 -1.34 -2.84
C PRO A 31 18.81 -0.44 -2.25
N ALA A 32 19.10 0.84 -2.01
CA ALA A 32 18.13 1.73 -1.36
C ALA A 32 17.00 2.20 -2.29
N ASP A 33 17.31 2.45 -3.57
CA ASP A 33 16.39 3.11 -4.52
C ASP A 33 15.01 2.42 -4.63
N PRO A 34 14.91 1.08 -4.76
CA PRO A 34 13.62 0.39 -4.80
C PRO A 34 12.71 0.71 -3.61
N PHE A 35 13.27 0.87 -2.41
CA PHE A 35 12.49 1.22 -1.23
C PHE A 35 12.15 2.70 -1.22
N LEU A 36 13.10 3.58 -1.56
CA LEU A 36 12.87 5.03 -1.55
C LEU A 36 11.77 5.46 -2.53
N ASP A 37 11.58 4.70 -3.60
CA ASP A 37 10.58 4.95 -4.63
C ASP A 37 9.22 4.30 -4.35
N MET A 38 9.17 3.19 -3.60
CA MET A 38 7.95 2.37 -3.44
C MET A 38 7.39 2.30 -2.01
N ALA A 39 8.20 2.61 -0.99
CA ALA A 39 7.87 2.34 0.40
C ALA A 39 6.81 3.30 1.01
N GLY A 40 6.38 4.33 0.27
CA GLY A 40 5.59 5.43 0.83
C GLY A 40 6.38 6.31 1.79
N GLU A 41 5.86 7.51 2.10
CA GLU A 41 6.61 8.50 2.91
C GLU A 41 6.95 8.01 4.33
N ASP A 42 6.04 7.25 4.97
CA ASP A 42 6.20 6.83 6.36
C ASP A 42 7.29 5.77 6.54
N LEU A 43 7.33 4.76 5.66
CA LEU A 43 8.40 3.77 5.72
C LEU A 43 9.74 4.39 5.30
N ARG A 44 9.76 5.23 4.26
CA ARG A 44 10.96 5.92 3.76
C ARG A 44 11.73 6.67 4.86
N ARG A 45 11.03 7.38 5.75
CA ARG A 45 11.65 8.13 6.87
C ARG A 45 12.28 7.23 7.93
N ARG A 46 11.98 5.94 7.93
CA ARG A 46 12.43 4.97 8.95
C ARG A 46 13.51 4.01 8.44
N ILE A 47 13.94 4.13 7.19
CA ILE A 47 14.97 3.26 6.60
C ILE A 47 16.35 3.62 7.14
N PHE A 48 17.15 2.62 7.49
CA PHE A 48 18.58 2.80 7.73
C PHE A 48 19.34 2.80 6.42
N LEU A 49 19.85 3.97 6.03
CA LEU A 49 20.66 4.15 4.83
C LEU A 49 22.14 3.99 5.14
N THR A 50 22.88 3.45 4.17
CA THR A 50 24.33 3.34 4.19
C THR A 50 24.85 3.46 2.76
N GLU A 51 26.16 3.39 2.58
CA GLU A 51 26.83 3.61 1.30
C GLU A 51 27.91 2.56 1.12
N SER A 52 28.01 2.02 -0.09
CA SER A 52 29.13 1.14 -0.47
C SER A 52 30.43 1.94 -0.67
N GLU A 53 31.57 1.24 -0.75
CA GLU A 53 32.86 1.88 -1.08
C GLU A 53 32.87 2.58 -2.45
N THR A 54 31.99 2.19 -3.37
CA THR A 54 31.86 2.79 -4.71
C THR A 54 30.85 3.93 -4.77
N GLY A 55 30.28 4.33 -3.64
CA GLY A 55 29.28 5.41 -3.54
C GLY A 55 27.83 5.01 -3.83
N ALA A 56 27.56 3.71 -4.04
CA ALA A 56 26.19 3.23 -4.23
C ALA A 56 25.38 3.33 -2.93
N SER A 57 24.15 3.85 -3.02
CA SER A 57 23.23 3.96 -1.88
C SER A 57 22.61 2.60 -1.54
N LEU A 58 22.81 2.18 -0.30
CA LEU A 58 22.34 0.92 0.25
C LEU A 58 21.45 1.16 1.46
N CYS A 59 20.70 0.15 1.86
CA CYS A 59 19.96 0.14 3.11
C CYS A 59 20.01 -1.22 3.78
N LEU A 60 19.82 -1.23 5.10
CA LEU A 60 19.37 -2.44 5.78
C LEU A 60 17.91 -2.68 5.39
N ARG A 61 17.57 -3.91 4.99
CA ARG A 61 16.21 -4.24 4.52
C ARG A 61 15.16 -3.82 5.56
N PRO A 62 14.21 -2.95 5.20
CA PRO A 62 13.13 -2.58 6.10
C PRO A 62 11.99 -3.59 6.07
N GLU A 63 11.91 -4.43 5.04
CA GLU A 63 10.85 -5.42 4.80
C GLU A 63 11.37 -6.49 3.82
N PHE A 64 10.54 -7.50 3.49
CA PHE A 64 10.94 -8.67 2.71
C PHE A 64 10.36 -8.73 1.28
N THR A 65 9.22 -8.10 1.02
CA THR A 65 8.50 -8.16 -0.25
C THR A 65 9.35 -7.67 -1.42
N ILE A 66 9.99 -6.50 -1.33
CA ILE A 66 10.85 -5.97 -2.40
C ILE A 66 12.07 -6.87 -2.62
N PRO A 67 12.84 -7.27 -1.58
CA PRO A 67 13.94 -8.23 -1.75
C PRO A 67 13.53 -9.54 -2.42
N VAL A 68 12.39 -10.13 -2.02
CA VAL A 68 11.88 -11.37 -2.61
C VAL A 68 11.49 -11.17 -4.07
N CYS A 69 10.86 -10.05 -4.41
CA CYS A 69 10.54 -9.71 -5.80
C CYS A 69 11.80 -9.52 -6.66
N LEU A 70 12.81 -8.82 -6.14
CA LEU A 70 14.09 -8.63 -6.82
C LEU A 70 14.81 -9.96 -7.06
N ASP A 71 14.84 -10.85 -6.06
CA ASP A 71 15.43 -12.18 -6.19
C ASP A 71 14.68 -13.04 -7.22
N HIS A 72 13.35 -13.01 -7.22
CA HIS A 72 12.53 -13.70 -8.23
C HIS A 72 12.86 -13.24 -9.65
N ILE A 73 13.00 -11.92 -9.86
CA ILE A 73 13.36 -11.33 -11.16
C ILE A 73 14.78 -11.73 -11.56
N HIS A 74 15.74 -11.63 -10.64
CA HIS A 74 17.15 -11.94 -10.89
C HIS A 74 17.36 -13.40 -11.26
N THR A 75 16.71 -14.31 -10.53
CA THR A 75 16.79 -15.77 -10.76
C THR A 75 16.00 -16.23 -11.99
N GLN A 76 15.18 -15.36 -12.58
CA GLN A 76 14.27 -15.69 -13.69
C GLN A 76 13.39 -16.91 -13.39
N SER A 77 12.96 -17.03 -12.14
CA SER A 77 12.10 -18.11 -11.68
C SER A 77 10.76 -18.10 -12.43
N GLY A 78 10.24 -19.29 -12.77
CA GLY A 78 8.90 -19.41 -13.35
C GLY A 78 7.80 -19.02 -12.36
N THR A 79 6.63 -18.63 -12.88
CA THR A 79 5.39 -18.39 -12.13
C THR A 79 4.30 -19.39 -12.53
N PRO A 80 3.33 -19.71 -11.66
CA PRO A 80 3.14 -19.20 -10.29
C PRO A 80 4.19 -19.75 -9.31
N ARG A 81 4.57 -18.95 -8.32
CA ARG A 81 5.53 -19.37 -7.28
C ARG A 81 5.24 -18.70 -5.94
N ARG A 82 5.41 -19.47 -4.86
CA ARG A 82 5.20 -19.02 -3.47
C ARG A 82 6.50 -19.06 -2.71
N TYR A 83 6.85 -17.96 -2.08
CA TYR A 83 8.05 -17.80 -1.27
C TYR A 83 7.66 -17.57 0.18
N SER A 84 8.36 -18.18 1.13
CA SER A 84 8.24 -17.89 2.55
C SER A 84 9.55 -17.36 3.12
N TYR A 85 9.45 -16.48 4.11
CA TYR A 85 10.60 -15.90 4.78
C TYR A 85 10.38 -15.86 6.29
N LEU A 86 11.48 -15.91 7.04
CA LEU A 86 11.53 -15.68 8.47
C LEU A 86 12.89 -15.08 8.81
N GLY A 87 12.92 -13.82 9.25
CA GLY A 87 14.17 -13.17 9.60
C GLY A 87 14.03 -11.73 10.08
N GLU A 88 15.17 -11.11 10.38
CA GLU A 88 15.25 -9.75 10.91
C GLU A 88 15.00 -8.70 9.82
N VAL A 89 14.32 -7.61 10.18
CA VAL A 89 14.21 -6.37 9.42
C VAL A 89 14.58 -5.19 10.30
N PHE A 90 14.93 -4.07 9.67
CA PHE A 90 15.52 -2.92 10.37
C PHE A 90 14.72 -1.65 10.06
N ARG A 91 14.19 -0.99 11.11
CA ARG A 91 13.49 0.30 10.98
C ARG A 91 13.77 1.18 12.18
N GLN A 92 13.94 2.48 11.94
CA GLN A 92 13.94 3.48 13.02
C GLN A 92 12.56 3.51 13.67
N ARG A 93 12.48 3.18 14.95
CA ARG A 93 11.25 3.19 15.74
C ARG A 93 11.36 4.20 16.88
N ARG A 94 10.23 4.80 17.26
CA ARG A 94 10.16 5.69 18.43
C ARG A 94 10.31 4.91 19.75
N GLU A 95 9.87 3.65 19.74
CA GLU A 95 9.87 2.75 20.90
C GLU A 95 10.30 1.34 20.47
N GLY A 96 10.97 0.63 21.40
CA GLY A 96 11.47 -0.73 21.17
C GLY A 96 12.78 -0.79 20.38
N GLY A 97 13.18 -2.00 20.00
CA GLY A 97 14.36 -2.24 19.18
C GLY A 97 14.18 -1.79 17.73
N ASN A 98 15.30 -1.40 17.11
CA ASN A 98 15.36 -1.04 15.69
C ASN A 98 15.50 -2.26 14.77
N GLU A 99 15.81 -3.43 15.33
CA GLU A 99 15.79 -4.74 14.68
C GLU A 99 14.65 -5.57 15.28
N PHE A 100 13.89 -6.26 14.42
CA PHE A 100 12.81 -7.16 14.85
C PHE A 100 12.53 -8.21 13.78
N PHE A 101 11.91 -9.32 14.18
CA PHE A 101 11.62 -10.43 13.27
C PHE A 101 10.29 -10.27 12.54
N GLN A 102 10.31 -10.58 11.25
CA GLN A 102 9.13 -10.78 10.44
C GLN A 102 9.10 -12.19 9.85
N ALA A 103 7.90 -12.73 9.68
CA ALA A 103 7.64 -13.96 8.95
C ALA A 103 6.46 -13.76 8.00
N GLY A 104 6.54 -14.31 6.79
CA GLY A 104 5.52 -14.05 5.79
C GLY A 104 5.64 -14.91 4.55
N VAL A 105 4.69 -14.71 3.63
CA VAL A 105 4.63 -15.38 2.34
C VAL A 105 4.38 -14.35 1.24
N GLU A 106 5.08 -14.51 0.12
CA GLU A 106 4.82 -13.79 -1.14
C GLU A 106 4.35 -14.80 -2.20
N ASP A 107 3.18 -14.54 -2.79
CA ASP A 107 2.56 -15.36 -3.84
C ASP A 107 2.61 -14.60 -5.17
N LEU A 108 3.42 -15.09 -6.10
CA LEU A 108 3.78 -14.38 -7.32
C LEU A 108 3.27 -15.11 -8.57
N GLY A 109 2.49 -14.40 -9.37
CA GLY A 109 2.06 -14.82 -10.71
C GLY A 109 0.88 -15.78 -10.75
N ASP A 110 0.18 -16.02 -9.64
CA ASP A 110 -1.10 -16.73 -9.67
C ASP A 110 -2.14 -15.90 -10.45
N LYS A 111 -2.87 -16.57 -11.34
CA LYS A 111 -3.89 -15.96 -12.20
C LYS A 111 -5.28 -16.01 -11.55
N ASP A 112 -5.49 -16.91 -10.59
CA ASP A 112 -6.70 -16.89 -9.77
C ASP A 112 -6.50 -15.88 -8.63
N ILE A 113 -6.77 -14.62 -8.95
CA ILE A 113 -6.58 -13.47 -8.07
C ILE A 113 -7.38 -13.63 -6.77
N ALA A 114 -8.64 -14.06 -6.88
CA ALA A 114 -9.52 -14.23 -5.73
C ALA A 114 -9.01 -15.34 -4.80
N ALA A 115 -8.61 -16.49 -5.35
CA ALA A 115 -8.07 -17.60 -4.56
C ALA A 115 -6.71 -17.26 -3.93
N ALA A 116 -5.84 -16.55 -4.64
CA ALA A 116 -4.54 -16.12 -4.12
C ALA A 116 -4.69 -15.12 -2.97
N ASP A 117 -5.59 -14.15 -3.12
CA ASP A 117 -5.92 -13.16 -2.09
C ASP A 117 -6.48 -13.83 -0.84
N ALA A 118 -7.45 -14.72 -1.01
CA ALA A 118 -8.07 -15.46 0.08
C ALA A 118 -7.09 -16.35 0.83
N ARG A 119 -6.21 -17.04 0.09
CA ARG A 119 -5.15 -17.87 0.65
C ARG A 119 -4.14 -17.06 1.46
N SER A 120 -3.77 -15.85 1.01
CA SER A 120 -2.86 -14.96 1.73
C SER A 120 -3.43 -14.55 3.10
N VAL A 121 -4.70 -14.15 3.15
CA VAL A 121 -5.41 -13.84 4.41
C VAL A 121 -5.48 -15.06 5.33
N ALA A 122 -5.85 -16.22 4.77
CA ALA A 122 -5.98 -17.47 5.53
C ALA A 122 -4.65 -17.96 6.11
N ASP A 123 -3.56 -17.88 5.35
CA ASP A 123 -2.23 -18.28 5.80
C ASP A 123 -1.69 -17.33 6.89
N ALA A 124 -1.95 -16.02 6.77
CA ALA A 124 -1.63 -15.05 7.82
C ALA A 124 -2.39 -15.34 9.12
N HIS A 125 -3.70 -15.60 9.02
CA HIS A 125 -4.54 -15.96 10.17
C HIS A 125 -4.09 -17.29 10.81
N ALA A 126 -3.75 -18.29 9.99
CA ALA A 126 -3.27 -19.58 10.47
C ALA A 126 -1.94 -19.47 11.23
N LEU A 127 -1.02 -18.64 10.74
CA LEU A 127 0.25 -18.36 11.42
C LEU A 127 0.00 -17.69 12.78
N LEU A 128 -0.86 -16.67 12.82
CA LEU A 128 -1.20 -16.02 14.08
C LEU A 128 -1.90 -16.97 15.06
N SER A 129 -2.80 -17.83 14.57
CA SER A 129 -3.49 -18.84 15.37
C SER A 129 -2.54 -19.88 15.96
N LEU A 130 -1.49 -20.26 15.21
CA LEU A 130 -0.41 -21.11 15.69
C LEU A 130 0.39 -20.43 16.81
N CYS A 131 0.72 -19.15 16.61
CA CYS A 131 1.52 -18.37 17.56
C CYS A 131 0.75 -17.97 18.83
N LEU A 132 -0.56 -17.76 18.71
CA LEU A 132 -1.44 -17.23 19.74
C LEU A 132 -2.70 -18.10 19.90
N PRO A 133 -2.55 -19.37 20.34
CA PRO A 133 -3.66 -20.30 20.39
C PRO A 133 -4.77 -19.82 21.34
N GLY A 134 -6.01 -19.91 20.85
CA GLY A 134 -7.23 -19.56 21.59
C GLY A 134 -7.47 -18.05 21.76
N ARG A 135 -6.71 -17.18 21.09
CA ARG A 135 -7.01 -15.75 21.04
C ARG A 135 -7.94 -15.43 19.87
N ASP A 136 -8.92 -14.57 20.13
CA ASP A 136 -9.76 -14.03 19.06
C ASP A 136 -8.91 -13.11 18.17
N LEU A 137 -8.96 -13.35 16.86
CA LEU A 137 -8.25 -12.57 15.86
C LEU A 137 -9.28 -11.90 14.96
N THR A 138 -9.12 -10.61 14.73
CA THR A 138 -9.97 -9.85 13.80
C THR A 138 -9.14 -9.42 12.60
N VAL A 139 -9.64 -9.75 11.40
CA VAL A 139 -9.11 -9.29 10.12
C VAL A 139 -9.91 -8.06 9.69
N THR A 140 -9.23 -6.95 9.48
CA THR A 140 -9.81 -5.76 8.82
C THR A 140 -9.33 -5.74 7.38
N LEU A 141 -10.27 -5.72 6.44
CA LEU A 141 -10.05 -5.77 5.00
C LEU A 141 -10.47 -4.45 4.37
N GLY A 142 -9.64 -3.97 3.44
CA GLY A 142 -9.97 -2.88 2.53
C GLY A 142 -9.60 -3.25 1.11
N ASP A 143 -9.99 -2.41 0.15
CA ASP A 143 -9.72 -2.67 -1.26
C ASP A 143 -9.50 -1.37 -2.05
N GLN A 144 -8.24 -1.16 -2.45
CA GLN A 144 -7.86 -0.01 -3.25
C GLN A 144 -8.48 -0.03 -4.66
N ALA A 145 -8.72 -1.20 -5.24
CA ALA A 145 -9.34 -1.31 -6.56
C ALA A 145 -10.82 -0.89 -6.52
N ILE A 146 -11.55 -1.24 -5.45
CA ILE A 146 -12.91 -0.74 -5.23
C ILE A 146 -12.91 0.78 -5.02
N PHE A 147 -12.00 1.30 -4.19
CA PHE A 147 -11.89 2.74 -3.97
C PHE A 147 -11.60 3.48 -5.28
N GLU A 148 -10.59 3.06 -6.05
CA GLU A 148 -10.25 3.65 -7.36
C GLU A 148 -11.44 3.56 -8.35
N ALA A 149 -12.21 2.47 -8.33
CA ALA A 149 -13.41 2.31 -9.16
C ALA A 149 -14.52 3.29 -8.77
N VAL A 150 -14.75 3.52 -7.48
CA VAL A 150 -15.71 4.53 -6.99
C VAL A 150 -15.27 5.93 -7.42
N LEU A 151 -14.00 6.30 -7.22
CA LEU A 151 -13.49 7.60 -7.65
C LEU A 151 -13.62 7.80 -9.17
N ALA A 152 -13.44 6.74 -9.96
CA ALA A 152 -13.65 6.77 -11.41
C ALA A 152 -15.13 6.94 -11.78
N ALA A 153 -16.02 6.20 -11.13
CA ALA A 153 -17.47 6.26 -11.38
C ALA A 153 -18.09 7.61 -10.99
N LEU A 154 -17.56 8.25 -9.94
CA LEU A 154 -17.93 9.61 -9.54
C LEU A 154 -17.46 10.69 -10.51
N GLY A 155 -16.67 10.34 -11.54
CA GLY A 155 -16.22 11.28 -12.57
C GLY A 155 -15.13 12.25 -12.11
N LEU A 156 -14.37 11.93 -11.05
CA LEU A 156 -13.31 12.81 -10.58
C LEU A 156 -12.20 12.98 -11.64
N PRO A 157 -11.63 14.19 -11.79
CA PRO A 157 -10.46 14.40 -12.63
C PRO A 157 -9.31 13.49 -12.25
N ARG A 158 -8.49 13.11 -13.23
CA ARG A 158 -7.38 12.18 -13.05
C ARG A 158 -6.46 12.57 -11.89
N GLY A 159 -6.08 13.83 -11.75
CA GLY A 159 -5.17 14.23 -10.67
C GLY A 159 -5.79 14.11 -9.28
N TRP A 160 -7.10 14.34 -9.12
CA TRP A 160 -7.81 14.12 -7.86
C TRP A 160 -7.93 12.63 -7.53
N ARG A 161 -8.24 11.80 -8.54
CA ARG A 161 -8.22 10.34 -8.39
C ARG A 161 -6.86 9.85 -7.92
N MET A 162 -5.78 10.31 -8.54
CA MET A 162 -4.41 9.97 -8.15
C MET A 162 -4.06 10.46 -6.75
N ARG A 163 -4.48 11.68 -6.39
CA ARG A 163 -4.23 12.26 -5.06
C ARG A 163 -4.94 11.46 -3.97
N LEU A 164 -6.22 11.17 -4.15
CA LEU A 164 -7.01 10.40 -3.19
C LEU A 164 -6.53 8.95 -3.10
N ALA A 165 -6.23 8.30 -4.23
CA ALA A 165 -5.70 6.93 -4.23
C ALA A 165 -4.39 6.80 -3.44
N ARG A 166 -3.48 7.78 -3.56
CA ARG A 166 -2.24 7.84 -2.75
C ARG A 166 -2.52 8.09 -1.27
N ALA A 167 -3.51 8.93 -0.98
CA ALA A 167 -3.88 9.27 0.39
C ALA A 167 -4.63 8.14 1.11
N PHE A 168 -5.23 7.19 0.37
CA PHE A 168 -6.07 6.12 0.91
C PHE A 168 -5.38 5.29 2.01
N GLY A 169 -4.06 5.13 1.91
CA GLY A 169 -3.25 4.42 2.90
C GLY A 169 -3.06 5.14 4.25
N SER A 170 -3.53 6.39 4.38
CA SER A 170 -3.37 7.22 5.57
C SER A 170 -4.66 8.00 5.84
N ALA A 171 -5.36 7.67 6.93
CA ALA A 171 -6.59 8.36 7.31
C ALA A 171 -6.40 9.89 7.42
N GLU A 172 -5.26 10.34 7.95
CA GLU A 172 -4.92 11.76 8.05
C GLU A 172 -4.77 12.42 6.67
N GLN A 173 -4.01 11.79 5.76
CA GLN A 173 -3.84 12.33 4.40
C GLN A 173 -5.14 12.27 3.60
N LEU A 174 -5.94 11.21 3.77
CA LEU A 174 -7.23 11.07 3.11
C LEU A 174 -8.18 12.16 3.58
N ALA A 175 -8.30 12.38 4.89
CA ALA A 175 -9.10 13.45 5.46
C ALA A 175 -8.66 14.83 4.93
N SER A 176 -7.34 15.12 4.95
CA SER A 176 -6.80 16.36 4.40
C SER A 176 -7.08 16.53 2.90
N ALA A 177 -7.00 15.44 2.12
CA ALA A 177 -7.31 15.48 0.69
C ALA A 177 -8.81 15.71 0.43
N LEU A 178 -9.69 15.12 1.26
CA LEU A 178 -11.14 15.34 1.19
C LEU A 178 -11.53 16.77 1.60
N GLU A 179 -10.90 17.32 2.63
CA GLU A 179 -11.09 18.72 3.03
C GLU A 179 -10.69 19.68 1.90
N ASP A 180 -9.52 19.47 1.28
CA ASP A 180 -9.09 20.29 0.15
C ASP A 180 -10.01 20.14 -1.08
N LEU A 181 -10.64 18.97 -1.25
CA LEU A 181 -11.58 18.72 -2.34
C LEU A 181 -12.93 19.39 -2.10
N ALA A 182 -13.40 19.40 -0.85
CA ALA A 182 -14.63 20.06 -0.43
C ALA A 182 -14.49 21.60 -0.43
N ALA A 183 -13.37 22.10 0.05
CA ALA A 183 -13.07 23.51 0.17
C ALA A 183 -11.60 23.78 -0.22
N PRO A 184 -11.32 24.06 -1.52
CA PRO A 184 -9.96 24.34 -1.97
C PRO A 184 -9.36 25.47 -1.14
N THR A 185 -8.35 25.14 -0.33
CA THR A 185 -7.63 26.16 0.42
C THR A 185 -7.05 27.17 -0.55
N ARG A 186 -7.34 28.46 -0.34
CA ARG A 186 -6.67 29.59 -0.99
C ARG A 186 -5.21 29.70 -0.49
N GLY A 187 -4.42 28.64 -0.61
CA GLY A 187 -3.01 28.66 -0.21
C GLY A 187 -2.21 29.53 -1.19
N SER A 188 -1.53 30.55 -0.65
CA SER A 188 -0.68 31.56 -1.31
C SER A 188 -1.05 31.80 -2.77
N ALA A 189 -1.81 32.87 -3.05
CA ALA A 189 -1.97 33.35 -4.40
C ALA A 189 -0.60 33.38 -5.09
N LEU A 190 -0.47 32.72 -6.24
CA LEU A 190 0.72 32.86 -7.07
C LEU A 190 0.86 34.35 -7.39
N ALA A 191 2.09 34.86 -7.37
CA ALA A 191 2.33 36.23 -7.80
C ALA A 191 2.13 36.35 -9.31
N GLU A 192 1.71 37.51 -9.80
CA GLU A 192 1.79 37.80 -11.23
C GLU A 192 3.27 37.89 -11.66
N PRO A 193 3.64 37.42 -12.87
CA PRO A 193 2.78 36.90 -13.94
C PRO A 193 2.49 35.39 -13.86
N VAL A 194 3.05 34.68 -12.87
CA VAL A 194 2.92 33.22 -12.75
C VAL A 194 1.46 32.79 -12.59
N ALA A 195 0.65 33.58 -11.88
CA ALA A 195 -0.77 33.31 -11.74
C ALA A 195 -1.51 33.28 -13.09
N SER A 196 -1.32 34.29 -13.95
CA SER A 196 -1.93 34.33 -15.29
C SER A 196 -1.46 33.15 -16.14
N LEU A 197 -0.14 32.93 -16.23
CA LEU A 197 0.43 31.86 -17.06
C LEU A 197 -0.08 30.46 -16.64
N VAL A 198 -0.25 30.26 -15.34
CA VAL A 198 -0.83 29.03 -14.79
C VAL A 198 -2.34 28.92 -15.09
N ALA A 199 -3.09 30.03 -15.03
CA ALA A 199 -4.51 30.04 -15.36
C ALA A 199 -4.77 29.81 -16.86
N ASP A 200 -3.88 30.32 -17.71
CA ASP A 200 -3.94 30.18 -19.18
C ASP A 200 -3.44 28.81 -19.66
N GLY A 201 -2.81 28.02 -18.76
CA GLY A 201 -2.20 26.73 -19.11
C GLY A 201 -0.99 26.86 -20.04
N ASP A 202 -0.37 28.04 -20.10
CA ASP A 202 0.75 28.34 -21.01
C ASP A 202 2.05 27.77 -20.44
N HIS A 203 2.26 26.48 -20.69
CA HIS A 203 3.40 25.72 -20.20
C HIS A 203 4.75 26.30 -20.67
N ASP A 204 4.85 26.67 -21.94
CA ASP A 204 6.08 27.16 -22.54
C ASP A 204 6.48 28.52 -21.94
N ALA A 205 5.53 29.46 -21.86
CA ALA A 205 5.80 30.77 -21.26
C ALA A 205 6.09 30.68 -19.76
N LEU A 206 5.40 29.79 -19.04
CA LEU A 206 5.65 29.54 -17.63
C LEU A 206 7.04 28.92 -17.39
N ALA A 207 7.43 27.94 -18.20
CA ALA A 207 8.75 27.31 -18.11
C ALA A 207 9.87 28.33 -18.41
N ALA A 208 9.69 29.19 -19.41
CA ALA A 208 10.61 30.26 -19.73
C ALA A 208 10.75 31.27 -18.56
N HIS A 209 9.63 31.67 -17.96
CA HIS A 209 9.63 32.57 -16.80
C HIS A 209 10.35 31.95 -15.59
N ILE A 210 10.13 30.66 -15.31
CA ILE A 210 10.82 29.94 -14.23
C ILE A 210 12.32 29.85 -14.49
N ALA A 211 12.72 29.52 -15.73
CA ALA A 211 14.14 29.44 -16.11
C ALA A 211 14.85 30.79 -15.88
N GLN A 212 14.22 31.89 -16.30
CA GLN A 212 14.76 33.24 -16.08
C GLN A 212 14.89 33.56 -14.58
N GLY A 213 13.89 33.21 -13.76
CA GLY A 213 13.95 33.41 -12.31
C GLY A 213 15.05 32.59 -11.63
N MET A 214 15.29 31.37 -12.09
CA MET A 214 16.38 30.51 -11.61
C MET A 214 17.74 31.13 -11.93
N GLU A 215 17.95 31.60 -13.16
CA GLU A 215 19.19 32.26 -13.57
C GLU A 215 19.47 33.52 -12.75
N GLN A 216 18.45 34.36 -12.52
CA GLN A 216 18.57 35.57 -11.70
C GLN A 216 18.91 35.27 -10.23
N ALA A 217 18.48 34.12 -9.72
CA ALA A 217 18.81 33.64 -8.38
C ALA A 217 20.16 32.89 -8.31
N GLY A 218 20.88 32.76 -9.44
CA GLY A 218 22.14 32.02 -9.52
C GLY A 218 21.98 30.49 -9.46
N LEU A 219 20.77 29.98 -9.74
CA LEU A 219 20.46 28.55 -9.76
C LEU A 219 20.57 28.01 -11.19
N SER A 220 21.11 26.79 -11.34
CA SER A 220 21.21 26.14 -12.65
C SER A 220 19.85 25.56 -13.08
N PRO A 221 19.33 25.89 -14.29
CA PRO A 221 18.09 25.33 -14.83
C PRO A 221 18.13 23.82 -15.10
N SER A 222 19.32 23.22 -15.13
CA SER A 222 19.54 21.79 -15.42
C SER A 222 19.84 20.95 -14.18
N ALA A 223 20.06 21.57 -13.01
CA ALA A 223 20.34 20.86 -11.77
C ALA A 223 19.06 20.71 -10.92
N GLY A 224 18.59 19.48 -10.72
CA GLY A 224 17.39 19.18 -9.93
C GLY A 224 16.11 19.15 -10.76
N ARG A 225 15.03 19.80 -10.29
CA ARG A 225 13.76 19.88 -11.04
C ARG A 225 13.90 20.92 -12.15
N THR A 226 13.63 20.51 -13.39
CA THR A 226 13.72 21.41 -14.55
C THR A 226 12.58 22.45 -14.53
N PRO A 227 12.77 23.62 -15.18
CA PRO A 227 11.69 24.60 -15.35
C PRO A 227 10.41 23.99 -15.96
N ASN A 228 10.56 23.06 -16.91
CA ASN A 228 9.45 22.34 -17.52
C ASN A 228 8.69 21.46 -16.50
N ASP A 229 9.41 20.78 -15.61
CA ASP A 229 8.79 19.98 -14.54
C ASP A 229 8.06 20.84 -13.51
N ILE A 230 8.62 22.01 -13.20
CA ILE A 230 8.02 22.96 -12.28
C ILE A 230 6.76 23.58 -12.91
N ALA A 231 6.84 24.04 -14.16
CA ALA A 231 5.71 24.60 -14.90
C ALA A 231 4.54 23.61 -14.99
N ARG A 232 4.82 22.39 -15.44
CA ARG A 232 3.83 21.29 -15.49
C ARG A 232 3.16 21.07 -14.14
N ARG A 233 3.93 20.96 -13.06
CA ARG A 233 3.39 20.76 -11.70
C ARG A 233 2.55 21.93 -11.21
N LEU A 234 2.91 23.16 -11.54
CA LEU A 234 2.15 24.35 -11.16
C LEU A 234 0.79 24.40 -11.88
N ILE A 235 0.76 24.11 -13.18
CA ILE A 235 -0.47 24.00 -13.97
C ILE A 235 -1.35 22.87 -13.44
N GLU A 236 -0.80 21.66 -13.31
CA GLU A 236 -1.52 20.50 -12.73
C GLU A 236 -2.11 20.84 -11.35
N LYS A 237 -1.36 21.55 -10.50
CA LYS A 237 -1.83 21.95 -9.16
C LYS A 237 -2.96 23.00 -9.22
N ALA A 238 -2.94 23.89 -10.21
CA ALA A 238 -3.99 24.89 -10.38
C ALA A 238 -5.27 24.32 -11.00
N GLU A 239 -5.15 23.43 -11.98
CA GLU A 239 -6.28 22.66 -12.52
C GLU A 239 -6.95 21.83 -11.41
N LEU A 240 -6.18 21.24 -10.51
CA LEU A 240 -6.75 20.51 -9.37
C LEU A 240 -7.52 21.42 -8.40
N ARG A 241 -7.11 22.68 -8.26
CA ARG A 241 -7.80 23.66 -7.40
C ARG A 241 -9.11 24.20 -8.01
N SER A 242 -9.26 24.18 -9.34
CA SER A 242 -10.45 24.71 -10.01
C SER A 242 -11.60 23.69 -10.04
N VAL A 243 -11.31 22.40 -9.89
CA VAL A 243 -12.33 21.36 -9.88
C VAL A 243 -12.94 21.21 -8.49
N ARG A 244 -14.26 21.39 -8.41
CA ARG A 244 -15.08 21.01 -7.26
C ARG A 244 -15.88 19.77 -7.62
N LEU A 245 -16.02 18.85 -6.67
CA LEU A 245 -17.07 17.84 -6.77
C LEU A 245 -18.44 18.52 -6.71
N SER A 246 -19.42 17.98 -7.41
CA SER A 246 -20.81 18.25 -7.08
C SER A 246 -21.10 17.81 -5.64
N SER A 247 -22.04 18.47 -4.96
CA SER A 247 -22.52 18.06 -3.63
C SER A 247 -22.80 16.56 -3.59
N ASP A 248 -23.50 16.06 -4.60
CA ASP A 248 -23.96 14.68 -4.69
C ASP A 248 -22.79 13.69 -4.80
N ALA A 249 -21.69 14.08 -5.45
CA ALA A 249 -20.53 13.21 -5.61
C ALA A 249 -19.68 13.16 -4.34
N PHE A 250 -19.62 14.27 -3.61
CA PHE A 250 -18.98 14.33 -2.30
C PHE A 250 -19.78 13.52 -1.26
N GLU A 251 -21.10 13.70 -1.20
CA GLU A 251 -21.99 12.91 -0.33
C GLU A 251 -21.92 11.41 -0.65
N ALA A 252 -21.85 11.04 -1.93
CA ALA A 252 -21.65 9.65 -2.33
C ALA A 252 -20.29 9.10 -1.86
N LEU A 253 -19.22 9.90 -1.92
CA LEU A 253 -17.91 9.50 -1.43
C LEU A 253 -17.90 9.32 0.10
N GLU A 254 -18.53 10.21 0.86
CA GLU A 254 -18.69 10.07 2.31
C GLU A 254 -19.50 8.83 2.67
N ARG A 255 -20.62 8.59 1.96
CA ARG A 255 -21.43 7.38 2.13
C ARG A 255 -20.64 6.10 1.85
N PHE A 256 -19.79 6.11 0.83
CA PHE A 256 -18.90 4.98 0.52
C PHE A 256 -17.91 4.74 1.66
N LEU A 257 -17.20 5.79 2.11
CA LEU A 257 -16.19 5.69 3.16
C LEU A 257 -16.79 5.29 4.52
N ALA A 258 -18.09 5.52 4.73
CA ALA A 258 -18.81 5.09 5.92
C ALA A 258 -19.19 3.59 5.93
N ILE A 259 -18.94 2.85 4.84
CA ILE A 259 -19.24 1.41 4.78
C ILE A 259 -18.24 0.65 5.67
N HIS A 260 -18.75 0.16 6.80
CA HIS A 260 -18.04 -0.72 7.71
C HIS A 260 -18.97 -1.89 8.11
N VAL A 261 -18.72 -3.07 7.54
CA VAL A 261 -19.61 -4.25 7.67
C VAL A 261 -18.81 -5.54 7.79
N SER A 262 -19.48 -6.66 8.08
CA SER A 262 -18.86 -7.99 7.96
C SER A 262 -18.56 -8.31 6.49
N LEU A 263 -17.50 -9.09 6.20
CA LEU A 263 -17.07 -9.34 4.82
C LEU A 263 -18.16 -10.06 4.00
N ASP A 264 -18.96 -10.93 4.61
CA ASP A 264 -20.08 -11.62 3.96
C ASP A 264 -21.21 -10.66 3.52
N GLN A 265 -21.35 -9.53 4.20
CA GLN A 265 -22.32 -8.48 3.85
C GLN A 265 -21.74 -7.44 2.88
N ALA A 266 -20.42 -7.36 2.74
CA ALA A 266 -19.74 -6.31 1.99
C ALA A 266 -20.13 -6.25 0.51
N PRO A 267 -20.24 -7.35 -0.25
CA PRO A 267 -20.66 -7.29 -1.66
C PRO A 267 -22.06 -6.69 -1.84
N ALA A 268 -23.01 -7.06 -0.96
CA ALA A 268 -24.36 -6.53 -0.98
C ALA A 268 -24.37 -5.03 -0.62
N ALA A 269 -23.66 -4.64 0.44
CA ALA A 269 -23.56 -3.24 0.86
C ALA A 269 -22.95 -2.34 -0.23
N LEU A 270 -21.90 -2.81 -0.92
CA LEU A 270 -21.29 -2.09 -2.05
C LEU A 270 -22.24 -1.99 -3.26
N SER A 271 -23.00 -3.05 -3.53
CA SER A 271 -24.01 -3.06 -4.61
C SER A 271 -25.14 -2.07 -4.33
N GLU A 272 -25.69 -2.07 -3.11
CA GLU A 272 -26.72 -1.14 -2.66
C GLU A 272 -26.24 0.31 -2.67
N PHE A 273 -25.01 0.55 -2.21
CA PHE A 273 -24.34 1.85 -2.32
C PHE A 273 -24.28 2.32 -3.77
N ALA A 274 -23.72 1.48 -4.67
CA ALA A 274 -23.55 1.84 -6.07
C ALA A 274 -24.89 2.16 -6.74
N ALA A 275 -25.92 1.33 -6.53
CA ALA A 275 -27.26 1.57 -7.04
C ALA A 275 -27.87 2.88 -6.49
N GLY A 276 -27.75 3.11 -5.18
CA GLY A 276 -28.28 4.31 -4.52
C GLY A 276 -27.53 5.60 -4.85
N ALA A 277 -26.34 5.51 -5.44
CA ALA A 277 -25.57 6.65 -5.96
C ALA A 277 -25.60 6.73 -7.50
N GLY A 278 -26.31 5.82 -8.19
CA GLY A 278 -26.35 5.77 -9.65
C GLY A 278 -25.01 5.39 -10.30
N LEU A 279 -24.14 4.69 -9.59
CA LEU A 279 -22.79 4.30 -10.02
C LEU A 279 -22.77 2.88 -10.58
N THR A 280 -21.87 2.62 -11.51
CA THR A 280 -21.56 1.27 -12.02
C THR A 280 -20.11 0.94 -11.72
N LEU A 281 -19.88 -0.04 -10.84
CA LEU A 281 -18.54 -0.49 -10.45
C LEU A 281 -18.01 -1.66 -11.32
N GLY A 282 -18.90 -2.33 -12.05
CA GLY A 282 -18.57 -3.38 -13.02
C GLY A 282 -17.65 -4.47 -12.45
N ALA A 283 -16.61 -4.82 -13.22
CA ALA A 283 -15.67 -5.88 -12.87
C ALA A 283 -14.97 -5.67 -11.51
N ALA A 284 -14.86 -4.45 -11.00
CA ALA A 284 -14.28 -4.22 -9.68
C ALA A 284 -15.15 -4.85 -8.58
N LEU A 285 -16.47 -4.68 -8.65
CA LEU A 285 -17.40 -5.28 -7.70
C LEU A 285 -17.49 -6.80 -7.86
N ASP A 286 -17.48 -7.30 -9.10
CA ASP A 286 -17.49 -8.74 -9.38
C ASP A 286 -16.23 -9.42 -8.80
N ASN A 287 -15.04 -8.82 -9.02
CA ASN A 287 -13.78 -9.32 -8.48
C ASN A 287 -13.74 -9.27 -6.95
N PHE A 288 -14.28 -8.20 -6.35
CA PHE A 288 -14.40 -8.10 -4.89
C PHE A 288 -15.33 -9.18 -4.33
N ALA A 289 -16.49 -9.41 -4.96
CA ALA A 289 -17.44 -10.44 -4.54
C ALA A 289 -16.82 -11.85 -4.61
N ALA A 290 -16.14 -12.17 -5.72
CA ALA A 290 -15.43 -13.44 -5.86
C ALA A 290 -14.36 -13.63 -4.79
N ARG A 291 -13.64 -12.55 -4.42
CA ARG A 291 -12.67 -12.60 -3.32
C ARG A 291 -13.33 -12.80 -1.97
N ALA A 292 -14.42 -12.09 -1.68
CA ALA A 292 -15.16 -12.23 -0.42
C ALA A 292 -15.66 -13.66 -0.23
N GLU A 293 -16.19 -14.28 -1.30
CA GLU A 293 -16.59 -15.69 -1.32
C GLU A 293 -15.39 -16.62 -1.08
N ALA A 294 -14.28 -16.41 -1.78
CA ALA A 294 -13.07 -17.22 -1.60
C ALA A 294 -12.52 -17.14 -0.18
N VAL A 295 -12.51 -15.96 0.45
CA VAL A 295 -12.10 -15.77 1.86
C VAL A 295 -13.03 -16.53 2.79
N ALA A 296 -14.36 -16.46 2.58
CA ALA A 296 -15.33 -17.20 3.36
C ALA A 296 -15.14 -18.73 3.23
N GLY A 297 -14.75 -19.20 2.04
CA GLY A 297 -14.46 -20.61 1.76
C GLY A 297 -13.31 -21.21 2.56
N HIS A 298 -12.44 -20.39 3.17
CA HIS A 298 -11.36 -20.87 4.04
C HIS A 298 -11.81 -21.19 5.48
N GLY A 299 -13.08 -20.97 5.82
CA GLY A 299 -13.63 -21.38 7.12
C GLY A 299 -13.14 -20.55 8.32
N LEU A 300 -12.78 -19.28 8.08
CA LEU A 300 -12.55 -18.33 9.15
C LEU A 300 -13.86 -18.12 9.95
N ALA A 301 -13.75 -17.87 11.25
CA ALA A 301 -14.91 -17.70 12.11
C ALA A 301 -15.83 -16.57 11.60
N ALA A 302 -17.15 -16.79 11.62
CA ALA A 302 -18.10 -15.79 11.18
C ALA A 302 -17.91 -14.46 11.95
N GLY A 303 -17.86 -13.34 11.22
CA GLY A 303 -17.63 -12.02 11.81
C GLY A 303 -16.18 -11.73 12.23
N SER A 304 -15.23 -12.67 12.09
CA SER A 304 -13.81 -12.40 12.33
C SER A 304 -13.17 -11.58 11.21
N VAL A 305 -13.80 -11.53 10.03
CA VAL A 305 -13.36 -10.72 8.89
C VAL A 305 -14.35 -9.58 8.66
N ARG A 306 -13.85 -8.35 8.77
CA ARG A 306 -14.59 -7.11 8.57
C ARG A 306 -14.10 -6.41 7.32
N TYR A 307 -15.01 -5.82 6.57
CA TYR A 307 -14.71 -4.91 5.49
C TYR A 307 -14.90 -3.47 5.95
N ASP A 308 -13.89 -2.65 5.70
CA ASP A 308 -13.90 -1.21 5.94
C ASP A 308 -13.50 -0.50 4.63
N ALA A 309 -14.44 0.23 4.05
CA ALA A 309 -14.24 0.92 2.78
C ALA A 309 -13.26 2.09 2.86
N ALA A 310 -12.99 2.62 4.06
CA ALA A 310 -12.01 3.66 4.30
C ALA A 310 -10.63 3.10 4.69
N PHE A 311 -10.50 1.78 4.81
CA PHE A 311 -9.25 1.15 5.19
C PHE A 311 -8.31 0.95 3.99
N GLY A 312 -7.23 1.73 3.98
CA GLY A 312 -6.06 1.51 3.12
C GLY A 312 -4.82 1.16 3.95
N ARG A 313 -3.68 0.91 3.26
CA ARG A 313 -2.38 0.74 3.91
C ARG A 313 -1.32 1.71 3.36
N PRO A 314 -0.37 2.17 4.19
CA PRO A 314 0.53 3.29 3.87
C PRO A 314 1.66 2.96 2.89
N LEU A 315 1.61 1.80 2.21
CA LEU A 315 2.61 1.40 1.22
C LEU A 315 2.06 1.66 -0.18
N ASP A 316 2.78 2.44 -0.97
CA ASP A 316 2.31 2.96 -2.25
C ASP A 316 2.18 1.88 -3.35
N TYR A 317 2.78 0.70 -3.12
CA TYR A 317 2.78 -0.39 -4.09
C TYR A 317 1.52 -1.25 -4.09
N TYR A 318 0.60 -1.08 -3.13
CA TYR A 318 -0.66 -1.84 -3.13
C TYR A 318 -1.57 -1.42 -4.29
N THR A 319 -2.35 -2.38 -4.80
CA THR A 319 -3.17 -2.21 -6.02
C THR A 319 -4.57 -2.79 -5.92
N GLY A 320 -4.91 -3.46 -4.82
CA GLY A 320 -6.18 -4.16 -4.65
C GLY A 320 -6.47 -4.45 -3.17
N LEU A 321 -6.71 -5.72 -2.84
CA LEU A 321 -6.87 -6.17 -1.46
C LEU A 321 -5.76 -5.61 -0.57
N VAL A 322 -6.15 -5.07 0.58
CA VAL A 322 -5.25 -4.84 1.72
C VAL A 322 -5.91 -5.36 2.99
N PHE A 323 -5.11 -5.83 3.94
CA PHE A 323 -5.64 -6.30 5.21
C PHE A 323 -4.65 -6.15 6.35
N GLU A 324 -5.19 -6.10 7.56
CA GLU A 324 -4.47 -6.24 8.81
C GLU A 324 -5.18 -7.22 9.73
N ILE A 325 -4.42 -7.89 10.60
CA ILE A 325 -4.96 -8.79 11.62
C ILE A 325 -4.55 -8.30 12.99
N SER A 326 -5.52 -8.06 13.87
CA SER A 326 -5.32 -7.59 15.25
C SER A 326 -5.88 -8.59 16.26
N GLY A 327 -5.33 -8.58 17.47
CA GLY A 327 -5.88 -9.31 18.63
C GLY A 327 -6.50 -8.36 19.65
N PRO A 328 -7.34 -8.84 20.59
CA PRO A 328 -8.08 -8.01 21.55
C PRO A 328 -7.17 -7.16 22.45
N ASP A 329 -6.00 -7.68 22.81
CA ASP A 329 -5.05 -7.02 23.70
C ASP A 329 -3.88 -6.34 22.94
N ALA A 330 -3.95 -6.31 21.60
CA ALA A 330 -2.89 -5.76 20.77
C ALA A 330 -3.11 -4.26 20.55
N ASP A 331 -2.13 -3.44 20.92
CA ASP A 331 -2.10 -2.00 20.64
C ASP A 331 -1.87 -1.70 19.15
N ARG A 332 -1.31 -2.66 18.42
CA ARG A 332 -0.89 -2.57 17.02
C ARG A 332 -1.26 -3.85 16.26
N PRO A 333 -1.45 -3.77 14.93
CA PRO A 333 -1.68 -4.95 14.10
C PRO A 333 -0.59 -6.03 14.29
N LEU A 334 -0.97 -7.30 14.29
CA LEU A 334 -0.06 -8.43 14.43
C LEU A 334 0.42 -8.96 13.07
N ALA A 335 -0.40 -8.80 12.04
CA ALA A 335 -0.04 -9.07 10.65
C ALA A 335 -0.62 -8.01 9.72
N GLY A 336 0.01 -7.84 8.57
CA GLY A 336 -0.48 -6.97 7.51
C GLY A 336 -0.07 -7.49 6.15
N GLY A 337 -0.91 -7.28 5.14
CA GLY A 337 -0.69 -7.79 3.80
C GLY A 337 -1.54 -7.09 2.76
N GLY A 338 -1.42 -7.56 1.53
CA GLY A 338 -2.19 -7.05 0.41
C GLY A 338 -1.61 -7.41 -0.96
N ARG A 339 -2.35 -7.02 -2.00
CA ARG A 339 -2.05 -7.25 -3.41
C ARG A 339 -1.30 -6.08 -4.04
N TYR A 340 -0.27 -6.37 -4.82
CA TYR A 340 0.69 -5.42 -5.37
C TYR A 340 1.08 -5.71 -6.82
N ASP A 341 0.10 -5.79 -7.72
CA ASP A 341 0.29 -6.29 -9.10
C ASP A 341 1.24 -5.46 -9.97
N ARG A 342 1.52 -4.21 -9.56
CA ARG A 342 2.41 -3.30 -10.28
C ARG A 342 3.87 -3.42 -9.82
N LEU A 343 4.13 -3.98 -8.63
CA LEU A 343 5.44 -3.91 -7.98
C LEU A 343 6.55 -4.56 -8.82
N LEU A 344 6.37 -5.79 -9.29
CA LEU A 344 7.42 -6.47 -10.05
C LEU A 344 7.78 -5.75 -11.35
N THR A 345 6.78 -5.15 -12.03
CA THR A 345 7.03 -4.32 -13.21
C THR A 345 7.84 -3.08 -12.87
N LEU A 346 7.50 -2.42 -11.76
CA LEU A 346 8.23 -1.25 -11.26
C LEU A 346 9.67 -1.59 -10.83
N LEU A 347 9.91 -2.83 -10.41
CA LEU A 347 11.24 -3.37 -10.09
C LEU A 347 12.01 -3.91 -11.31
N GLY A 348 11.46 -3.78 -12.52
CA GLY A 348 12.16 -4.13 -13.76
C GLY A 348 11.83 -5.51 -14.35
N ALA A 349 10.77 -6.19 -13.90
CA ALA A 349 10.31 -7.41 -14.54
C ALA A 349 9.91 -7.14 -16.00
N GLY A 350 10.35 -8.01 -16.92
CA GLY A 350 10.08 -7.86 -18.36
C GLY A 350 8.61 -8.06 -18.76
N LYS A 351 7.75 -8.54 -17.86
CA LYS A 351 6.31 -8.74 -18.04
C LYS A 351 5.58 -8.46 -16.73
N PRO A 352 4.30 -8.04 -16.75
CA PRO A 352 3.49 -7.92 -15.54
C PRO A 352 3.36 -9.26 -14.82
N ILE A 353 3.66 -9.26 -13.52
CA ILE A 353 3.50 -10.41 -12.62
C ILE A 353 2.64 -9.96 -11.44
N PRO A 354 1.40 -10.45 -11.31
CA PRO A 354 0.56 -10.15 -10.16
C PRO A 354 1.19 -10.69 -8.88
N GLY A 355 0.96 -10.04 -7.75
CA GLY A 355 1.58 -10.42 -6.48
C GLY A 355 0.67 -10.14 -5.31
N VAL A 356 0.62 -11.05 -4.34
CA VAL A 356 -0.06 -10.86 -3.06
C VAL A 356 0.74 -11.52 -1.96
N GLY A 357 0.78 -10.89 -0.79
CA GLY A 357 1.48 -11.47 0.33
C GLY A 357 1.15 -10.80 1.65
N PHE A 358 1.83 -11.26 2.69
CA PHE A 358 1.65 -10.78 4.05
C PHE A 358 2.92 -10.92 4.86
N SER A 359 2.98 -10.15 5.94
CA SER A 359 4.04 -10.21 6.93
C SER A 359 3.45 -10.14 8.34
N VAL A 360 4.02 -10.93 9.24
CA VAL A 360 3.65 -11.03 10.65
C VAL A 360 4.79 -10.46 11.49
N TRP A 361 4.48 -9.62 12.48
CA TRP A 361 5.44 -9.03 13.41
C TRP A 361 5.64 -9.93 14.63
N LEU A 362 6.75 -10.69 14.65
CA LEU A 362 6.99 -11.68 15.71
C LEU A 362 7.31 -11.04 17.07
N ASP A 363 7.90 -9.85 17.09
CA ASP A 363 8.15 -9.06 18.31
C ASP A 363 6.84 -8.75 19.07
N ARG A 364 5.78 -8.38 18.33
CA ARG A 364 4.46 -8.09 18.91
C ARG A 364 3.81 -9.34 19.48
N ILE A 365 3.99 -10.48 18.81
CA ILE A 365 3.49 -11.78 19.25
C ILE A 365 4.17 -12.21 20.54
N GLU A 366 5.50 -12.07 20.62
CA GLU A 366 6.28 -12.44 21.80
C GLU A 366 5.85 -11.61 23.01
N ALA A 367 5.71 -10.29 22.87
CA ALA A 367 5.20 -9.42 23.93
C ALA A 367 3.83 -9.87 24.47
N LEU A 368 2.91 -10.28 23.58
CA LEU A 368 1.61 -10.82 23.98
C LEU A 368 1.70 -12.22 24.63
N ARG A 369 2.74 -13.00 24.37
CA ARG A 369 2.94 -14.32 25.01
C ARG A 369 3.55 -14.19 26.39
N GLU A 370 4.42 -13.20 26.60
CA GLU A 370 5.09 -12.91 27.87
C GLU A 370 4.19 -12.18 28.88
N ALA A 371 3.16 -11.45 28.42
CA ALA A 371 2.18 -10.80 29.27
C ALA A 371 1.19 -11.76 29.98
N ARG A 372 1.41 -13.09 29.89
CA ARG A 372 0.68 -14.14 30.62
C ARG A 372 1.49 -14.60 31.82
#